data_AF-A0A928XXZ9-F1
#
_entry.id   AF-A0A928XXZ9-F1
#
_cell.length_a   1.000
_cell.length_b   1.000
_cell.length_c   1.000
_cell.angle_alpha   90.00
_cell.angle_beta   90.00
_cell.angle_gamma   90.00
#
_symmetry.space_group_name_H-M   'P 1'
#
loop_
_entity.id
_entity.type
_entity.pdbx_description
1 polymer ?
#
loop_
_entity_poly.entity_id
_entity_poly.type
_entity_poly.pdbx_seq_one_letter_code
_entity_poly.pdbx_strand_id
1 'polypeptide(L)'
;MAEPIVHDVVVLGAGSAGCVVAARASEDPHRSVLLVEAGPDYERTRETPFDLVNSHNNSYTDHDWGFTYQPTAIGRQQPFPRGRVTGGSSAVNTTIALRGMPEDYDGWAAAGNTEWAWEKVLPAFRRLERDLDFGDRPWHGDAGPISIRRYAWDELTAVHQAFLEASRELGYPDCPDANDPTSSGAGPHPMNKLGRLRVSTAVGYLAPARIRPNLEVRANTAVRRLLIENGRAVAAEVESGGEVSIIRGRLFVLCSGSLQSPAILMRSGVGARRDLEALGIEVARDVPAVGANLSDHPALAVVCRARDPSLLHADQPIVQTILRYTAPGSDQRNDLQIEAFSFSPRGEAALNSFAIAAVLEQSYGTGRLYLSSADPNVPPVVEPRFCEDARDVSRLAACFRDTMAFTQARAMAGMVAQVIFPDPRRSLDDESIADLLHRFAASGYHPCGTLKMGPASDPGAVVDQFGRCHAVEGLVVADASIMPSVPRANTNLTSIMIGEMVGEWLRARPGTYGL
;
A
#
# COMPACT_ATOMS: atom_id res chain seq x y z
N MET A 1 -9.29 -22.47 -35.49
CA MET A 1 -9.78 -23.02 -34.20
C MET A 1 -9.25 -22.10 -33.13
N ALA A 2 -10.11 -21.58 -32.23
CA ALA A 2 -9.61 -20.78 -31.12
C ALA A 2 -8.66 -21.64 -30.27
N GLU A 3 -7.52 -21.09 -29.86
CA GLU A 3 -6.63 -21.78 -28.92
C GLU A 3 -7.41 -22.15 -27.65
N PRO A 4 -7.20 -23.36 -27.11
CA PRO A 4 -7.95 -23.83 -25.95
C PRO A 4 -7.69 -22.94 -24.72
N ILE A 5 -8.69 -22.80 -23.84
CA ILE A 5 -8.50 -22.19 -22.51
C ILE A 5 -7.47 -23.03 -21.76
N VAL A 6 -6.37 -22.39 -21.32
CA VAL A 6 -5.24 -23.10 -20.70
C VAL A 6 -5.30 -23.04 -19.17
N HIS A 7 -5.92 -22.00 -18.60
CA HIS A 7 -5.96 -21.79 -17.15
C HIS A 7 -7.35 -21.45 -16.63
N ASP A 8 -7.69 -21.99 -15.46
CA ASP A 8 -8.95 -21.71 -14.76
C ASP A 8 -8.90 -20.31 -14.14
N VAL A 9 -7.78 -19.95 -13.53
CA VAL A 9 -7.56 -18.65 -12.91
C VAL A 9 -6.27 -18.02 -13.44
N VAL A 10 -6.37 -16.80 -13.94
CA VAL A 10 -5.23 -15.98 -14.34
C VAL A 10 -5.13 -14.77 -13.42
N VAL A 11 -4.10 -14.75 -12.57
CA VAL A 11 -3.80 -13.65 -11.65
C VAL A 11 -2.84 -12.68 -12.32
N LEU A 12 -3.23 -11.41 -12.42
CA LEU A 12 -2.52 -10.36 -13.15
C LEU A 12 -1.83 -9.40 -12.17
N GLY A 13 -0.55 -9.62 -11.93
CA GLY A 13 0.30 -8.90 -10.97
C GLY A 13 0.66 -9.78 -9.78
N ALA A 14 1.95 -10.03 -9.56
CA ALA A 14 2.48 -10.80 -8.43
C ALA A 14 2.87 -9.87 -7.26
N GLY A 15 1.96 -8.95 -6.90
CA GLY A 15 2.18 -8.01 -5.81
C GLY A 15 1.85 -8.56 -4.42
N SER A 16 1.64 -7.64 -3.46
CA SER A 16 1.27 -7.98 -2.08
C SER A 16 0.03 -8.89 -2.02
N ALA A 17 -1.00 -8.61 -2.82
CA ALA A 17 -2.21 -9.42 -2.85
C ALA A 17 -2.14 -10.58 -3.85
N GLY A 18 -1.57 -10.35 -5.04
CA GLY A 18 -1.58 -11.35 -6.12
C GLY A 18 -0.79 -12.63 -5.81
N CYS A 19 0.35 -12.53 -5.12
CA CYS A 19 1.05 -13.71 -4.62
C CYS A 19 0.17 -14.55 -3.68
N VAL A 20 -0.63 -13.90 -2.83
CA VAL A 20 -1.52 -14.56 -1.87
C VAL A 20 -2.69 -15.22 -2.59
N VAL A 21 -3.34 -14.52 -3.52
CA VAL A 21 -4.45 -15.06 -4.31
C VAL A 21 -3.99 -16.30 -5.09
N ALA A 22 -2.85 -16.24 -5.77
CA ALA A 22 -2.31 -17.38 -6.50
C ALA A 22 -1.94 -18.55 -5.58
N ALA A 23 -1.33 -18.27 -4.42
CA ALA A 23 -1.04 -19.29 -3.42
C ALA A 23 -2.32 -19.93 -2.87
N ARG A 24 -3.36 -19.17 -2.54
CA ARG A 24 -4.62 -19.74 -2.02
C ARG A 24 -5.40 -20.50 -3.10
N ALA A 25 -5.52 -19.93 -4.29
CA ALA A 25 -6.26 -20.57 -5.39
C ALA A 25 -5.63 -21.90 -5.83
N SER A 26 -4.30 -22.02 -5.77
CA SER A 26 -3.58 -23.25 -6.13
C SER A 26 -3.60 -24.34 -5.05
N GLU A 27 -4.14 -24.08 -3.86
CA GLU A 27 -4.35 -25.13 -2.84
C GLU A 27 -5.37 -26.19 -3.29
N ASP A 28 -6.25 -25.84 -4.24
CA ASP A 28 -7.11 -26.79 -4.94
C ASP A 28 -6.32 -27.45 -6.09
N PRO A 29 -5.93 -28.74 -6.00
CA PRO A 29 -5.09 -29.38 -7.01
C PRO A 29 -5.81 -29.59 -8.35
N HIS A 30 -7.13 -29.39 -8.40
CA HIS A 30 -7.91 -29.50 -9.64
C HIS A 30 -8.02 -28.18 -10.40
N ARG A 31 -7.38 -27.12 -9.91
CA ARG A 31 -7.43 -25.78 -10.49
C ARG A 31 -6.09 -25.37 -11.06
N SER A 32 -6.06 -25.08 -12.34
CA SER A 32 -4.91 -24.51 -13.02
C SER A 32 -4.84 -22.99 -12.77
N VAL A 33 -3.72 -22.52 -12.22
CA VAL A 33 -3.49 -21.13 -11.86
C VAL A 33 -2.27 -20.59 -12.59
N LEU A 34 -2.42 -19.48 -13.30
CA LEU A 34 -1.32 -18.72 -13.88
C LEU A 34 -1.16 -17.40 -13.13
N LEU A 35 0.03 -17.11 -12.64
CA LEU A 35 0.41 -15.82 -12.04
C LEU A 35 1.35 -15.07 -12.99
N VAL A 36 0.93 -13.88 -13.43
CA VAL A 36 1.69 -13.04 -14.38
C VAL A 36 2.30 -11.84 -13.65
N GLU A 37 3.57 -11.54 -13.88
CA GLU A 37 4.30 -10.40 -13.30
C GLU A 37 5.14 -9.67 -14.34
N ALA A 38 5.07 -8.33 -14.33
CA ALA A 38 5.80 -7.48 -15.26
C ALA A 38 7.30 -7.40 -14.94
N GLY A 39 7.66 -7.47 -13.67
CA GLY A 39 9.04 -7.48 -13.18
C GLY A 39 9.70 -8.86 -13.18
N PRO A 40 10.98 -8.94 -12.77
CA PRO A 40 11.69 -10.20 -12.65
C PRO A 40 11.14 -11.06 -11.50
N ASP A 41 11.46 -12.35 -11.54
CA ASP A 41 11.20 -13.29 -10.46
C ASP A 41 12.49 -13.93 -9.99
N TYR A 42 12.64 -14.03 -8.66
CA TYR A 42 13.78 -14.66 -8.01
C TYR A 42 13.28 -15.88 -7.24
N GLU A 43 13.26 -17.03 -7.90
CA GLU A 43 12.68 -18.26 -7.35
C GLU A 43 13.32 -18.71 -6.03
N ARG A 44 14.64 -18.52 -5.92
CA ARG A 44 15.43 -18.91 -4.76
C ARG A 44 15.90 -17.68 -4.02
N THR A 45 15.73 -17.66 -2.69
CA THR A 45 16.17 -16.54 -1.83
C THR A 45 17.65 -16.19 -2.00
N ARG A 46 18.51 -17.18 -2.32
CA ARG A 46 19.95 -16.94 -2.57
C ARG A 46 20.25 -16.15 -3.85
N GLU A 47 19.26 -15.99 -4.73
CA GLU A 47 19.34 -15.26 -6.00
C GLU A 47 18.65 -13.90 -5.91
N THR A 48 17.91 -13.66 -4.82
CA THR A 48 17.27 -12.38 -4.55
C THR A 48 18.35 -11.31 -4.32
N PRO A 49 18.33 -10.20 -5.09
CA PRO A 49 19.23 -9.07 -4.91
C PRO A 49 19.27 -8.52 -3.48
N PHE A 50 20.42 -7.98 -3.09
CA PHE A 50 20.64 -7.53 -1.71
C PHE A 50 19.70 -6.42 -1.27
N ASP A 51 19.34 -5.49 -2.17
CA ASP A 51 18.40 -4.40 -1.90
C ASP A 51 16.98 -4.90 -1.59
N LEU A 52 16.56 -6.02 -2.19
CA LEU A 52 15.29 -6.69 -1.88
C LEU A 52 15.37 -7.51 -0.59
N VAL A 53 16.52 -8.13 -0.31
CA VAL A 53 16.75 -8.87 0.94
C VAL A 53 16.82 -7.92 2.14
N ASN A 54 17.48 -6.77 1.99
CA ASN A 54 17.74 -5.82 3.06
C ASN A 54 16.46 -5.05 3.45
N SER A 55 15.98 -5.30 4.66
CA SER A 55 14.81 -4.64 5.24
C SER A 55 15.10 -3.32 5.97
N HIS A 56 16.36 -2.88 6.03
CA HIS A 56 16.70 -1.59 6.63
C HIS A 56 16.37 -0.41 5.71
N ASN A 57 16.37 -0.66 4.40
CA ASN A 57 16.17 0.33 3.36
C ASN A 57 15.08 -0.10 2.39
N ASN A 58 14.49 0.88 1.73
CA ASN A 58 13.55 0.64 0.65
C ASN A 58 14.32 0.45 -0.67
N SER A 59 13.83 -0.42 -1.54
CA SER A 59 14.38 -0.59 -2.88
C SER A 59 13.61 0.30 -3.86
N TYR A 60 14.25 1.37 -4.34
CA TYR A 60 13.60 2.41 -5.14
C TYR A 60 14.21 2.60 -6.53
N THR A 61 15.15 1.74 -6.94
CA THR A 61 15.91 1.93 -8.18
C THR A 61 15.74 0.77 -9.14
N ASP A 62 16.28 -0.41 -8.79
CA ASP A 62 16.43 -1.51 -9.76
C ASP A 62 15.10 -2.24 -10.05
N HIS A 63 14.15 -2.18 -9.13
CA HIS A 63 12.84 -2.84 -9.22
C HIS A 63 11.69 -1.87 -9.06
N ASP A 64 11.85 -0.63 -9.56
CA ASP A 64 10.83 0.40 -9.51
C ASP A 64 10.05 0.53 -10.84
N TRP A 65 8.78 0.90 -10.75
CA TRP A 65 7.98 1.25 -11.93
C TRP A 65 8.35 2.61 -12.54
N GLY A 66 9.07 3.48 -11.82
CA GLY A 66 9.46 4.80 -12.30
C GLY A 66 8.31 5.80 -12.37
N PHE A 67 7.23 5.57 -11.61
CA PHE A 67 6.07 6.45 -11.63
C PHE A 67 6.35 7.79 -10.98
N THR A 68 5.55 8.78 -11.37
CA THR A 68 5.48 10.07 -10.72
C THR A 68 4.03 10.41 -10.39
N TYR A 69 3.84 11.32 -9.46
CA TYR A 69 2.52 11.80 -9.05
C TYR A 69 2.55 13.28 -8.74
N GLN A 70 1.38 13.92 -8.82
CA GLN A 70 1.17 15.32 -8.47
C GLN A 70 0.41 15.36 -7.14
N PRO A 71 1.09 15.51 -5.98
CA PRO A 71 0.47 15.36 -4.67
C PRO A 71 -0.64 16.39 -4.41
N THR A 72 -0.38 17.64 -4.77
CA THR A 72 -1.26 18.81 -4.54
C THR A 72 -1.38 19.63 -5.83
N ALA A 73 -2.38 20.52 -5.93
CA ALA A 73 -2.58 21.35 -7.12
C ALA A 73 -1.42 22.31 -7.46
N ILE A 74 -0.69 22.82 -6.46
CA ILE A 74 0.39 23.81 -6.65
C ILE A 74 1.79 23.29 -6.28
N GLY A 75 1.87 22.05 -5.78
CA GLY A 75 3.12 21.41 -5.42
C GLY A 75 3.93 20.97 -6.64
N ARG A 76 5.11 20.41 -6.39
CA ARG A 76 5.91 19.80 -7.46
C ARG A 76 5.49 18.35 -7.66
N GLN A 77 5.58 17.89 -8.90
CA GLN A 77 5.55 16.46 -9.20
C GLN A 77 6.69 15.75 -8.44
N GLN A 78 6.41 14.56 -7.93
CA GLN A 78 7.35 13.78 -7.13
C GLN A 78 7.45 12.34 -7.65
N PRO A 79 8.58 11.63 -7.42
CA PRO A 79 8.66 10.18 -7.65
C PRO A 79 7.65 9.42 -6.80
N PHE A 80 7.06 8.38 -7.37
CA PHE A 80 6.06 7.54 -6.73
C PHE A 80 6.43 6.05 -6.80
N PRO A 81 7.47 5.64 -6.04
CA PRO A 81 8.03 4.32 -6.18
C PRO A 81 7.01 3.19 -5.92
N ARG A 82 7.00 2.18 -6.78
CA ARG A 82 6.18 0.97 -6.71
C ARG A 82 7.02 -0.22 -7.14
N GLY A 83 6.95 -1.31 -6.38
CA GLY A 83 7.69 -2.53 -6.71
C GLY A 83 7.23 -3.15 -8.03
N ARG A 84 8.18 -3.36 -8.94
CA ARG A 84 8.09 -4.09 -10.20
C ARG A 84 8.99 -5.33 -10.14
N VAL A 85 8.53 -6.32 -9.40
CA VAL A 85 9.21 -7.60 -9.10
C VAL A 85 8.19 -8.54 -8.45
N THR A 86 8.39 -9.86 -8.44
CA THR A 86 7.54 -10.74 -7.64
C THR A 86 7.56 -10.38 -6.15
N GLY A 87 6.38 -10.36 -5.52
CA GLY A 87 6.12 -9.73 -4.22
C GLY A 87 5.69 -8.25 -4.32
N GLY A 88 5.91 -7.61 -5.46
CA GLY A 88 5.58 -6.22 -5.77
C GLY A 88 6.05 -5.25 -4.69
N SER A 89 5.16 -4.35 -4.26
CA SER A 89 5.51 -3.36 -3.25
C SER A 89 5.90 -3.97 -1.89
N SER A 90 5.45 -5.19 -1.54
CA SER A 90 5.92 -5.87 -0.30
C SER A 90 7.40 -6.26 -0.35
N ALA A 91 7.97 -6.41 -1.55
CA ALA A 91 9.38 -6.75 -1.76
C ALA A 91 10.32 -5.54 -1.67
N VAL A 92 9.79 -4.32 -1.69
CA VAL A 92 10.60 -3.09 -1.76
C VAL A 92 10.31 -2.06 -0.66
N ASN A 93 9.23 -2.24 0.11
CA ASN A 93 8.73 -1.25 1.08
C ASN A 93 9.59 -1.11 2.36
N THR A 94 9.07 -0.40 3.34
CA THR A 94 9.73 -0.18 4.65
C THR A 94 9.62 -1.36 5.61
N THR A 95 8.96 -2.46 5.22
CA THR A 95 8.60 -3.60 6.10
C THR A 95 7.72 -3.26 7.29
N ILE A 96 6.97 -2.15 7.26
CA ILE A 96 5.98 -1.87 8.30
C ILE A 96 4.79 -2.83 8.13
N ALA A 97 4.43 -3.49 9.24
CA ALA A 97 3.37 -4.48 9.33
C ALA A 97 2.24 -3.99 10.26
N LEU A 98 1.77 -2.77 10.02
CA LEU A 98 0.69 -2.13 10.77
C LEU A 98 -0.68 -2.51 10.19
N ARG A 99 -1.67 -2.68 11.05
CA ARG A 99 -3.08 -2.92 10.68
C ARG A 99 -3.92 -1.67 10.88
N GLY A 100 -4.96 -1.54 10.07
CA GLY A 100 -5.99 -0.51 10.28
C GLY A 100 -6.70 -0.67 11.61
N MET A 101 -7.48 0.34 11.99
CA MET A 101 -8.36 0.29 13.15
C MET A 101 -9.59 -0.58 12.84
N PRO A 102 -10.19 -1.27 13.83
CA PRO A 102 -11.48 -1.96 13.65
C PRO A 102 -12.53 -1.10 12.94
N GLU A 103 -12.60 0.18 13.31
CA GLU A 103 -13.54 1.17 12.79
C GLU A 103 -13.34 1.46 11.29
N ASP A 104 -12.14 1.24 10.72
CA ASP A 104 -11.91 1.38 9.27
C ASP A 104 -12.69 0.32 8.50
N TYR A 105 -12.57 -0.92 8.94
CA TYR A 105 -13.19 -2.10 8.33
C TYR A 105 -14.70 -2.11 8.56
N ASP A 106 -15.15 -1.72 9.77
CA ASP A 106 -16.57 -1.54 10.05
C ASP A 106 -17.17 -0.39 9.24
N GLY A 107 -16.40 0.67 8.96
CA GLY A 107 -16.78 1.73 8.02
C GLY A 107 -16.99 1.20 6.61
N TRP A 108 -16.13 0.31 6.12
CA TRP A 108 -16.31 -0.37 4.83
C TRP A 108 -17.57 -1.24 4.81
N ALA A 109 -17.84 -1.95 5.90
CA ALA A 109 -19.04 -2.75 6.06
C ALA A 109 -20.32 -1.90 6.06
N ALA A 110 -20.30 -0.77 6.77
CA ALA A 110 -21.39 0.20 6.81
C ALA A 110 -21.68 0.81 5.43
N ALA A 111 -20.67 0.90 4.55
CA ALA A 111 -20.84 1.30 3.15
C ALA A 111 -21.45 0.20 2.24
N GLY A 112 -21.93 -0.91 2.81
CA GLY A 112 -22.59 -2.00 2.08
C GLY A 112 -21.73 -3.23 1.83
N ASN A 113 -20.50 -3.27 2.36
CA ASN A 113 -19.54 -4.37 2.14
C ASN A 113 -19.45 -5.28 3.38
N THR A 114 -20.56 -5.88 3.77
CA THR A 114 -20.71 -6.57 5.07
C THR A 114 -19.71 -7.71 5.34
N GLU A 115 -19.08 -8.29 4.31
CA GLU A 115 -18.02 -9.30 4.47
C GLU A 115 -16.69 -8.72 4.98
N TRP A 116 -16.57 -7.39 5.06
CA TRP A 116 -15.35 -6.67 5.41
C TRP A 116 -15.38 -6.05 6.81
N ALA A 117 -16.40 -6.34 7.63
CA ALA A 117 -16.41 -5.92 9.04
C ALA A 117 -15.18 -6.45 9.79
N TRP A 118 -14.72 -5.74 10.83
CA TRP A 118 -13.50 -6.09 11.58
C TRP A 118 -13.47 -7.55 12.01
N GLU A 119 -14.58 -8.03 12.56
CA GLU A 119 -14.77 -9.40 13.04
C GLU A 119 -14.57 -10.46 11.93
N LYS A 120 -14.83 -10.10 10.66
CA LYS A 120 -14.69 -10.99 9.50
C LYS A 120 -13.31 -10.93 8.86
N VAL A 121 -12.63 -9.78 8.93
CA VAL A 121 -11.26 -9.64 8.40
C VAL A 121 -10.19 -10.07 9.40
N LEU A 122 -10.46 -10.00 10.71
CA LEU A 122 -9.52 -10.40 11.75
C LEU A 122 -9.02 -11.85 11.58
N PRO A 123 -9.85 -12.86 11.27
CA PRO A 123 -9.36 -14.20 10.96
C PRO A 123 -8.36 -14.26 9.80
N ALA A 124 -8.49 -13.40 8.79
CA ALA A 124 -7.53 -13.31 7.69
C ALA A 124 -6.22 -12.63 8.13
N PHE A 125 -6.29 -11.58 8.95
CA PHE A 125 -5.10 -10.97 9.57
C PHE A 125 -4.33 -11.95 10.46
N ARG A 126 -5.03 -12.80 11.23
CA ARG A 126 -4.40 -13.84 12.04
C ARG A 126 -3.81 -14.95 11.19
N ARG A 127 -4.46 -15.31 10.08
CA ARG A 127 -3.98 -16.38 9.19
C ARG A 127 -2.74 -15.98 8.38
N LEU A 128 -2.61 -14.71 8.00
CA LEU A 128 -1.42 -14.22 7.27
C LEU A 128 -0.17 -14.06 8.13
N GLU A 129 -0.34 -13.89 9.45
CA GLU A 129 0.71 -13.48 10.37
C GLU A 129 1.26 -14.63 11.23
N ARG A 130 2.58 -14.58 11.44
CA ARG A 130 3.27 -15.18 12.59
C ARG A 130 3.92 -14.05 13.39
N ASP A 131 3.25 -13.57 14.43
CA ASP A 131 3.76 -12.54 15.34
C ASP A 131 4.68 -13.21 16.37
N LEU A 132 5.92 -12.73 16.43
CA LEU A 132 6.94 -13.29 17.32
C LEU A 132 6.91 -12.70 18.73
N ASP A 133 6.19 -11.60 18.94
CA ASP A 133 6.12 -10.87 20.21
C ASP A 133 4.78 -11.08 20.92
N PHE A 134 3.68 -11.17 20.16
CA PHE A 134 2.30 -11.21 20.67
C PHE A 134 1.44 -12.33 20.08
N GLY A 135 2.05 -13.38 19.51
CA GLY A 135 1.33 -14.49 18.86
C GLY A 135 0.34 -15.25 19.77
N ASP A 136 0.46 -15.13 21.09
CA ASP A 136 -0.46 -15.71 22.07
C ASP A 136 -1.74 -14.89 22.30
N ARG A 137 -1.79 -13.65 21.80
CA ARG A 137 -2.95 -12.76 21.93
C ARG A 137 -4.06 -13.16 20.94
N PRO A 138 -5.34 -13.00 21.32
CA PRO A 138 -6.46 -13.49 20.52
C PRO A 138 -6.63 -12.77 19.17
N TRP A 139 -6.02 -11.59 18.99
CA TRP A 139 -6.02 -10.82 17.75
C TRP A 139 -4.77 -11.06 16.87
N HIS A 140 -3.82 -11.89 17.31
CA HIS A 140 -2.63 -12.23 16.53
C HIS A 140 -2.66 -13.66 16.00
N GLY A 141 -1.84 -13.90 14.98
CA GLY A 141 -1.48 -15.23 14.49
C GLY A 141 -0.07 -15.61 14.92
N ASP A 142 0.20 -16.91 15.06
CA ASP A 142 1.49 -17.46 15.48
C ASP A 142 2.14 -18.37 14.41
N ALA A 143 1.43 -18.65 13.31
CA ALA A 143 1.83 -19.66 12.33
C ALA A 143 1.71 -19.21 10.86
N GLY A 144 1.26 -17.97 10.61
CA GLY A 144 1.10 -17.44 9.26
C GLY A 144 2.44 -17.23 8.52
N PRO A 145 2.37 -17.09 7.18
CA PRO A 145 3.55 -16.99 6.32
C PRO A 145 4.35 -15.69 6.48
N ILE A 146 3.74 -14.62 6.99
CA ILE A 146 4.41 -13.33 7.20
C ILE A 146 4.86 -13.23 8.66
N SER A 147 6.16 -13.39 8.89
CA SER A 147 6.74 -13.22 10.23
C SER A 147 6.82 -11.75 10.61
N ILE A 148 6.27 -11.38 11.77
CA ILE A 148 6.21 -10.01 12.30
C ILE A 148 6.98 -9.95 13.62
N ARG A 149 7.79 -8.91 13.80
CA ARG A 149 8.47 -8.59 15.05
C ARG A 149 8.53 -7.09 15.31
N ARG A 150 8.82 -6.71 16.53
CA ARG A 150 9.09 -5.33 16.97
C ARG A 150 10.55 -5.21 17.38
N TYR A 151 11.04 -3.97 17.50
CA TYR A 151 12.38 -3.71 18.02
C TYR A 151 12.32 -3.60 19.54
N ALA A 152 13.20 -4.34 20.22
CA ALA A 152 13.49 -4.10 21.63
C ALA A 152 14.25 -2.78 21.81
N TRP A 153 14.22 -2.24 23.03
CA TRP A 153 14.82 -0.93 23.34
C TRP A 153 16.31 -0.82 22.94
N ASP A 154 17.08 -1.87 23.20
CA ASP A 154 18.51 -1.97 22.91
C ASP A 154 18.82 -2.18 21.42
N GLU A 155 17.82 -2.52 20.61
CA GLU A 155 17.93 -2.57 19.15
C GLU A 155 17.54 -1.25 18.46
N LEU A 156 16.96 -0.29 19.20
CA LEU A 156 16.57 1.02 18.67
C LEU A 156 17.81 1.90 18.42
N THR A 157 17.79 2.65 17.33
CA THR A 157 18.76 3.72 17.09
C THR A 157 18.57 4.84 18.11
N ALA A 158 19.60 5.68 18.29
CA ALA A 158 19.53 6.82 19.20
C ALA A 158 18.36 7.77 18.87
N VAL A 159 18.06 7.95 17.59
CA VAL A 159 16.92 8.78 17.13
C VAL A 159 15.60 8.20 17.63
N HIS A 160 15.42 6.88 17.53
CA HIS A 160 14.19 6.21 17.94
C HIS A 160 14.04 6.10 19.46
N GLN A 161 15.13 5.92 20.20
CA GLN A 161 15.11 6.02 21.67
C GLN A 161 14.68 7.42 22.11
N ALA A 162 15.30 8.47 21.55
CA ALA A 162 14.96 9.86 21.86
C ALA A 162 13.51 10.20 21.48
N PHE A 163 13.00 9.64 20.37
CA PHE A 163 11.61 9.79 19.96
C PHE A 163 10.62 9.22 21.00
N LEU A 164 10.87 8.02 21.53
CA LEU A 164 10.01 7.43 22.55
C LEU A 164 10.10 8.17 23.90
N GLU A 165 11.29 8.65 24.27
CA GLU A 165 11.46 9.49 25.46
C GLU A 165 10.71 10.83 25.32
N ALA A 166 10.83 11.47 24.16
CA ALA A 166 10.09 12.69 23.85
C ALA A 166 8.57 12.46 23.85
N SER A 167 8.10 11.32 23.35
CA SER A 167 6.68 10.96 23.39
C SER A 167 6.15 10.92 24.83
N ARG A 168 6.91 10.31 25.76
CA ARG A 168 6.55 10.26 27.19
C ARG A 168 6.60 11.63 27.84
N GLU A 169 7.61 12.44 27.52
CA GLU A 169 7.73 13.82 28.02
C GLU A 169 6.54 14.70 27.61
N LEU A 170 6.05 14.51 26.39
CA LEU A 170 4.88 15.20 25.85
C LEU A 170 3.54 14.61 26.34
N GLY A 171 3.57 13.54 27.14
CA GLY A 171 2.38 12.95 27.77
C GLY A 171 1.63 11.93 26.93
N TYR A 172 2.21 11.45 25.82
CA TYR A 172 1.60 10.36 25.05
C TYR A 172 1.78 9.01 25.78
N PRO A 173 0.76 8.13 25.78
CA PRO A 173 0.85 6.83 26.43
C PRO A 173 1.84 5.90 25.72
N ASP A 174 2.39 4.93 26.45
CA ASP A 174 3.16 3.84 25.86
C ASP A 174 2.24 2.87 25.10
N CYS A 175 2.71 2.40 23.94
CA CYS A 175 1.99 1.46 23.06
C CYS A 175 2.94 0.33 22.65
N PRO A 176 3.06 -0.75 23.45
CA PRO A 176 3.95 -1.87 23.12
C PRO A 176 3.48 -2.67 21.89
N ASP A 177 2.18 -2.63 21.59
CA ASP A 177 1.57 -3.32 20.45
C ASP A 177 0.64 -2.38 19.67
N ALA A 178 1.14 -1.79 18.59
CA ALA A 178 0.34 -0.91 17.73
C ALA A 178 -0.72 -1.66 16.89
N ASN A 179 -0.72 -3.00 16.91
CA ASN A 179 -1.72 -3.86 16.25
C ASN A 179 -2.80 -4.38 17.22
N ASP A 180 -2.72 -4.05 18.52
CA ASP A 180 -3.82 -4.25 19.45
C ASP A 180 -4.99 -3.34 19.01
N PRO A 181 -6.19 -3.90 18.79
CA PRO A 181 -7.35 -3.16 18.28
C PRO A 181 -7.80 -2.00 19.18
N THR A 182 -7.37 -1.98 20.45
CA THR A 182 -7.70 -0.96 21.45
C THR A 182 -6.60 0.07 21.66
N SER A 183 -5.42 -0.14 21.06
CA SER A 183 -4.21 0.64 21.34
C SER A 183 -4.25 2.09 20.81
N SER A 184 -3.47 2.93 21.49
CA SER A 184 -3.07 4.28 21.10
C SER A 184 -1.78 4.61 21.84
N GLY A 185 -0.98 5.54 21.34
CA GLY A 185 0.29 5.95 21.95
C GLY A 185 1.52 5.62 21.12
N ALA A 186 2.68 5.72 21.77
CA ALA A 186 4.00 5.58 21.17
C ALA A 186 4.69 4.27 21.52
N GLY A 187 5.34 3.64 20.54
CA GLY A 187 6.12 2.43 20.76
C GLY A 187 6.77 1.89 19.49
N PRO A 188 7.27 0.64 19.52
CA PRO A 188 7.94 0.05 18.38
C PRO A 188 6.95 -0.30 17.26
N HIS A 189 7.35 -0.08 16.01
CA HIS A 189 6.58 -0.55 14.87
C HIS A 189 6.59 -2.09 14.81
N PRO A 190 5.46 -2.73 14.49
CA PRO A 190 5.47 -4.09 13.98
C PRO A 190 6.10 -4.12 12.58
N MET A 191 7.03 -5.05 12.35
CA MET A 191 7.81 -5.14 11.11
C MET A 191 7.78 -6.54 10.51
N ASN A 192 7.48 -6.69 9.21
CA ASN A 192 7.49 -8.00 8.52
C ASN A 192 8.90 -8.42 8.07
N LYS A 193 9.76 -8.78 9.04
CA LYS A 193 11.16 -9.13 8.80
C LYS A 193 11.75 -10.07 9.85
N LEU A 194 12.88 -10.69 9.54
CA LEU A 194 13.71 -11.49 10.46
C LEU A 194 15.15 -10.97 10.43
N GLY A 195 15.54 -10.21 11.46
CA GLY A 195 16.79 -9.46 11.42
C GLY A 195 16.80 -8.51 10.22
N ARG A 196 17.74 -8.72 9.29
CA ARG A 196 17.81 -7.95 8.04
C ARG A 196 16.96 -8.51 6.92
N LEU A 197 16.51 -9.75 7.00
CA LEU A 197 15.72 -10.39 5.95
C LEU A 197 14.30 -9.81 5.90
N ARG A 198 13.97 -9.15 4.80
CA ARG A 198 12.61 -8.79 4.44
C ARG A 198 11.75 -10.03 4.20
N VAL A 199 10.56 -10.10 4.83
CA VAL A 199 9.59 -11.17 4.59
C VAL A 199 8.46 -10.61 3.71
N SER A 200 8.69 -10.59 2.40
CA SER A 200 7.70 -10.19 1.40
C SER A 200 6.69 -11.31 1.12
N THR A 201 5.66 -11.03 0.31
CA THR A 201 4.71 -12.07 -0.12
C THR A 201 5.32 -13.07 -1.11
N ALA A 202 6.39 -12.69 -1.82
CA ALA A 202 7.18 -13.64 -2.60
C ALA A 202 7.86 -14.68 -1.68
N VAL A 203 8.41 -14.23 -0.54
CA VAL A 203 9.07 -15.09 0.45
C VAL A 203 8.05 -15.92 1.24
N GLY A 204 7.02 -15.28 1.81
CA GLY A 204 6.07 -15.93 2.71
C GLY A 204 5.05 -16.81 2.01
N TYR A 205 4.49 -16.37 0.87
CA TYR A 205 3.40 -17.06 0.19
C TYR A 205 3.84 -17.79 -1.06
N LEU A 206 4.55 -17.11 -1.96
CA LEU A 206 4.82 -17.66 -3.28
C LEU A 206 5.87 -18.77 -3.22
N ALA A 207 6.98 -18.58 -2.49
CA ALA A 207 8.04 -19.57 -2.37
C ALA A 207 7.55 -20.97 -1.96
N PRO A 208 6.72 -21.15 -0.90
CA PRO A 208 6.17 -22.48 -0.59
C PRO A 208 5.13 -22.97 -1.59
N ALA A 209 4.38 -22.08 -2.25
CA ALA A 209 3.35 -22.47 -3.23
C ALA A 209 3.93 -23.03 -4.55
N ARG A 210 5.17 -22.66 -4.91
CA ARG A 210 5.84 -23.10 -6.16
C ARG A 210 6.00 -24.61 -6.30
N ILE A 211 5.94 -25.37 -5.21
CA ILE A 211 6.05 -26.85 -5.27
C ILE A 211 4.84 -27.49 -5.95
N ARG A 212 3.75 -26.73 -6.12
CA ARG A 212 2.47 -27.24 -6.61
C ARG A 212 2.47 -27.24 -8.14
N PRO A 213 2.21 -28.39 -8.80
CA PRO A 213 2.30 -28.50 -10.26
C PRO A 213 1.19 -27.73 -11.01
N ASN A 214 0.16 -27.28 -10.31
CA ASN A 214 -0.97 -26.53 -10.87
C ASN A 214 -0.81 -25.00 -10.78
N LEU A 215 0.34 -24.50 -10.30
CA LEU A 215 0.68 -23.08 -10.28
C LEU A 215 1.83 -22.80 -11.25
N GLU A 216 1.55 -22.02 -12.30
CA GLU A 216 2.56 -21.45 -13.19
C GLU A 216 2.84 -19.99 -12.80
N VAL A 217 4.11 -19.61 -12.71
CA VAL A 217 4.54 -18.21 -12.53
C VAL A 217 5.24 -17.74 -13.80
N ARG A 218 4.77 -16.64 -14.38
CA ARG A 218 5.31 -16.04 -15.60
C ARG A 218 5.76 -14.61 -15.34
N ALA A 219 7.06 -14.45 -15.12
CA ALA A 219 7.71 -13.18 -14.86
C ALA A 219 8.06 -12.43 -16.16
N ASN A 220 8.57 -11.20 -16.04
CA ASN A 220 8.95 -10.31 -17.15
C ASN A 220 7.87 -10.17 -18.23
N THR A 221 6.60 -10.27 -17.81
CA THR A 221 5.42 -10.30 -18.68
C THR A 221 4.44 -9.21 -18.23
N ALA A 222 4.41 -8.10 -18.95
CA ALA A 222 3.56 -6.96 -18.63
C ALA A 222 2.16 -7.13 -19.22
N VAL A 223 1.13 -6.86 -18.42
CA VAL A 223 -0.27 -6.87 -18.88
C VAL A 223 -0.60 -5.54 -19.55
N ARG A 224 -0.97 -5.58 -20.84
CA ARG A 224 -1.33 -4.39 -21.60
C ARG A 224 -2.78 -4.03 -21.38
N ARG A 225 -3.68 -4.99 -21.59
CA ARG A 225 -5.15 -4.84 -21.45
C ARG A 225 -5.83 -6.21 -21.39
N LEU A 226 -7.09 -6.22 -20.99
CA LEU A 226 -8.00 -7.35 -21.15
C LEU A 226 -8.73 -7.27 -22.50
N LEU A 227 -9.04 -8.42 -23.08
CA LEU A 227 -9.94 -8.55 -24.22
C LEU A 227 -11.34 -8.86 -23.69
N ILE A 228 -12.31 -8.01 -24.03
CA ILE A 228 -13.69 -8.10 -23.58
C ILE A 228 -14.58 -8.41 -24.77
N GLU A 229 -15.30 -9.53 -24.70
CA GLU A 229 -16.25 -9.96 -25.73
C GLU A 229 -17.62 -10.17 -25.09
N ASN A 230 -18.67 -9.55 -25.64
CA ASN A 230 -20.04 -9.63 -25.12
C ASN A 230 -20.16 -9.33 -23.61
N GLY A 231 -19.31 -8.41 -23.11
CA GLY A 231 -19.31 -8.02 -21.70
C GLY A 231 -18.52 -8.95 -20.77
N ARG A 232 -17.80 -9.95 -21.29
CA ARG A 232 -16.96 -10.88 -20.52
C ARG A 232 -15.48 -10.70 -20.84
N ALA A 233 -14.61 -10.71 -19.84
CA ALA A 233 -13.17 -10.84 -20.03
C ALA A 233 -12.83 -12.26 -20.49
N VAL A 234 -12.30 -12.40 -21.71
CA VAL A 234 -12.00 -13.71 -22.33
C VAL A 234 -10.50 -13.97 -22.48
N ALA A 235 -9.68 -12.92 -22.47
CA ALA A 235 -8.23 -13.02 -22.57
C ALA A 235 -7.52 -11.79 -21.97
N ALA A 236 -6.23 -11.93 -21.71
CA ALA A 236 -5.33 -10.81 -21.44
C ALA A 236 -4.30 -10.69 -22.58
N GLU A 237 -4.12 -9.47 -23.10
CA GLU A 237 -3.00 -9.13 -23.96
C GLU A 237 -1.79 -8.80 -23.08
N VAL A 238 -0.69 -9.51 -23.30
CA VAL A 238 0.55 -9.35 -22.53
C VAL A 238 1.74 -9.14 -23.42
N GLU A 239 2.80 -8.55 -22.86
CA GLU A 239 4.06 -8.31 -23.55
C GLU A 239 5.23 -8.85 -22.73
N SER A 240 6.10 -9.61 -23.39
CA SER A 240 7.34 -10.14 -22.80
C SER A 240 8.45 -10.07 -23.84
N GLY A 241 9.59 -9.48 -23.48
CA GLY A 241 10.73 -9.34 -24.42
C GLY A 241 10.42 -8.56 -25.70
N GLY A 242 9.42 -7.67 -25.67
CA GLY A 242 8.94 -6.93 -26.85
C GLY A 242 7.94 -7.69 -27.73
N GLU A 243 7.63 -8.95 -27.41
CA GLU A 243 6.63 -9.74 -28.12
C GLU A 243 5.27 -9.66 -27.41
N VAL A 244 4.22 -9.35 -28.18
CA VAL A 244 2.84 -9.32 -27.71
C VAL A 244 2.18 -10.69 -27.94
N SER A 245 1.56 -11.24 -26.89
CA SER A 245 0.85 -12.51 -26.94
C SER A 245 -0.47 -12.45 -26.16
N ILE A 246 -1.33 -13.45 -26.35
CA ILE A 246 -2.65 -13.54 -25.72
C ILE A 246 -2.67 -14.70 -24.73
N ILE A 247 -3.17 -14.44 -23.52
CA ILE A 247 -3.43 -15.46 -22.50
C ILE A 247 -4.93 -15.63 -22.35
N ARG A 248 -5.46 -16.82 -22.65
CA ARG A 248 -6.88 -17.17 -22.43
C ARG A 248 -7.07 -17.85 -21.08
N GLY A 249 -8.12 -17.44 -20.37
CA GLY A 249 -8.45 -17.94 -19.03
C GLY A 249 -9.96 -17.93 -18.79
N ARG A 250 -10.41 -18.71 -17.80
CA ARG A 250 -11.83 -18.75 -17.40
C ARG A 250 -12.20 -17.56 -16.51
N LEU A 251 -11.33 -17.24 -15.56
CA LEU A 251 -11.44 -16.12 -14.62
C LEU A 251 -10.14 -15.32 -14.57
N PHE A 252 -10.25 -13.99 -14.64
CA PHE A 252 -9.12 -13.08 -14.46
C PHE A 252 -9.22 -12.38 -13.10
N VAL A 253 -8.13 -12.38 -12.33
CA VAL A 253 -8.02 -11.66 -11.06
C VAL A 253 -6.96 -10.58 -11.20
N LEU A 254 -7.38 -9.32 -11.21
CA LEU A 254 -6.50 -8.17 -11.30
C LEU A 254 -5.91 -7.85 -9.92
N CYS A 255 -4.59 -7.92 -9.83
CA CYS A 255 -3.79 -7.71 -8.62
C CYS A 255 -2.57 -6.79 -8.90
N SER A 256 -2.73 -5.87 -9.85
CA SER A 256 -1.66 -4.98 -10.34
C SER A 256 -1.49 -3.71 -9.48
N GLY A 257 -2.25 -3.59 -8.39
CA GLY A 257 -2.19 -2.49 -7.44
C GLY A 257 -2.96 -1.24 -7.91
N SER A 258 -3.11 -0.28 -7.00
CA SER A 258 -3.98 0.89 -7.15
C SER A 258 -3.68 1.80 -8.33
N LEU A 259 -2.53 1.65 -8.99
CA LEU A 259 -2.17 2.47 -10.15
C LEU A 259 -2.35 1.71 -11.46
N GLN A 260 -1.86 0.47 -11.54
CA GLN A 260 -1.90 -0.29 -12.79
C GLN A 260 -3.22 -1.03 -13.00
N SER A 261 -3.90 -1.48 -11.95
CA SER A 261 -5.22 -2.12 -12.07
C SER A 261 -6.25 -1.20 -12.78
N PRO A 262 -6.49 0.05 -12.36
CA PRO A 262 -7.37 0.94 -13.11
C PRO A 262 -6.85 1.29 -14.50
N ALA A 263 -5.53 1.46 -14.67
CA ALA A 263 -4.95 1.76 -15.99
C ALA A 263 -5.15 0.61 -17.00
N ILE A 264 -5.03 -0.64 -16.56
CA ILE A 264 -5.33 -1.83 -17.36
C ILE A 264 -6.81 -1.83 -17.77
N LEU A 265 -7.73 -1.55 -16.84
CA LEU A 265 -9.17 -1.50 -17.16
C LEU A 265 -9.51 -0.38 -18.15
N MET A 266 -8.94 0.82 -17.97
CA MET A 266 -9.10 1.91 -18.92
C MET A 266 -8.61 1.53 -20.32
N ARG A 267 -7.41 0.93 -20.45
CA ARG A 267 -6.90 0.42 -21.74
C ARG A 267 -7.70 -0.76 -22.31
N SER A 268 -8.50 -1.42 -21.47
CA SER A 268 -9.44 -2.47 -21.87
C SER A 268 -10.79 -1.93 -22.33
N GLY A 269 -10.96 -0.60 -22.37
CA GLY A 269 -12.21 0.05 -22.75
C GLY A 269 -13.21 0.21 -21.60
N VAL A 270 -12.77 0.07 -20.34
CA VAL A 270 -13.62 0.19 -19.14
C VAL A 270 -13.19 1.41 -18.35
N GLY A 271 -13.95 2.50 -18.46
CA GLY A 271 -13.61 3.79 -17.88
C GLY A 271 -14.57 4.89 -18.35
N ALA A 272 -14.27 6.15 -18.03
CA ALA A 272 -15.08 7.29 -18.49
C ALA A 272 -15.07 7.38 -20.02
N ARG A 273 -16.23 7.19 -20.67
CA ARG A 273 -16.38 7.17 -22.14
C ARG A 273 -15.62 8.29 -22.83
N ARG A 274 -15.86 9.53 -22.40
CA ARG A 274 -15.28 10.73 -23.02
C ARG A 274 -13.75 10.69 -23.03
N ASP A 275 -13.16 10.24 -21.91
CA ASP A 275 -11.71 10.23 -21.75
C ASP A 275 -11.08 9.08 -22.54
N LEU A 276 -11.76 7.94 -22.66
CA LEU A 276 -11.34 6.81 -23.51
C LEU A 276 -11.41 7.16 -25.00
N GLU A 277 -12.53 7.73 -25.45
CA GLU A 277 -12.74 8.15 -26.85
C GLU A 277 -11.70 9.20 -27.28
N ALA A 278 -11.33 10.12 -26.39
CA ALA A 278 -10.29 11.12 -26.64
C ALA A 278 -8.89 10.51 -26.88
N LEU A 279 -8.64 9.30 -26.36
CA LEU A 279 -7.39 8.55 -26.55
C LEU A 279 -7.47 7.52 -27.69
N GLY A 280 -8.62 7.43 -28.39
CA GLY A 280 -8.85 6.42 -29.42
C GLY A 280 -9.00 5.00 -28.89
N ILE A 281 -9.35 4.83 -27.62
CA ILE A 281 -9.63 3.53 -27.00
C ILE A 281 -11.10 3.18 -27.25
N GLU A 282 -11.36 1.97 -27.78
CA GLU A 282 -12.73 1.48 -27.96
C GLU A 282 -13.41 1.30 -26.59
N VAL A 283 -14.62 1.87 -26.44
CA VAL A 283 -15.37 1.83 -25.18
C VAL A 283 -16.16 0.53 -25.08
N ALA A 284 -15.66 -0.40 -24.27
CA ALA A 284 -16.38 -1.62 -23.90
C ALA A 284 -17.49 -1.33 -22.87
N ARG A 285 -17.20 -0.52 -21.85
CA ARG A 285 -18.12 -0.13 -20.77
C ARG A 285 -17.83 1.30 -20.29
N ASP A 286 -18.87 2.13 -20.20
CA ASP A 286 -18.77 3.47 -19.64
C ASP A 286 -18.87 3.40 -18.11
N VAL A 287 -17.72 3.48 -17.44
CA VAL A 287 -17.58 3.36 -15.98
C VAL A 287 -16.73 4.52 -15.48
N PRO A 288 -17.28 5.74 -15.33
CA PRO A 288 -16.51 6.91 -14.93
C PRO A 288 -15.93 6.80 -13.51
N ALA A 289 -16.37 5.84 -12.71
CA ALA A 289 -15.82 5.55 -11.37
C ALA A 289 -14.40 4.94 -11.40
N VAL A 290 -13.98 4.32 -12.52
CA VAL A 290 -12.62 3.77 -12.65
C VAL A 290 -11.59 4.89 -12.51
N GLY A 291 -10.74 4.79 -11.50
CA GLY A 291 -9.70 5.77 -11.17
C GLY A 291 -10.17 6.98 -10.36
N ALA A 292 -11.46 7.13 -10.05
CA ALA A 292 -12.01 8.39 -9.52
C ALA A 292 -11.94 8.58 -8.00
N ASN A 293 -11.66 7.53 -7.22
CA ASN A 293 -11.65 7.55 -5.75
C ASN A 293 -10.24 7.25 -5.20
N LEU A 294 -9.22 7.89 -5.77
CA LEU A 294 -7.83 7.69 -5.31
C LEU A 294 -7.68 8.28 -3.90
N SER A 295 -7.40 7.43 -2.90
CA SER A 295 -7.14 7.84 -1.52
C SER A 295 -5.76 7.35 -1.07
N ASP A 296 -5.11 8.10 -0.19
CA ASP A 296 -3.74 7.86 0.30
C ASP A 296 -3.51 8.71 1.58
N HIS A 297 -2.45 8.46 2.34
CA HIS A 297 -2.11 9.24 3.54
C HIS A 297 -1.21 10.42 3.18
N PRO A 298 -1.66 11.68 3.33
CA PRO A 298 -0.78 12.83 3.20
C PRO A 298 0.08 13.00 4.45
N ALA A 299 1.36 13.32 4.24
CA ALA A 299 2.34 13.54 5.28
C ALA A 299 3.19 14.79 5.01
N LEU A 300 3.66 15.41 6.10
CA LEU A 300 4.65 16.49 6.06
C LEU A 300 5.72 16.23 7.12
N ALA A 301 6.98 16.17 6.67
CA ALA A 301 8.12 15.96 7.55
C ALA A 301 8.69 17.27 8.09
N VAL A 302 9.20 17.22 9.32
CA VAL A 302 10.18 18.16 9.86
C VAL A 302 11.56 17.53 9.69
N VAL A 303 12.50 18.25 9.08
CA VAL A 303 13.86 17.75 8.83
C VAL A 303 14.82 18.46 9.77
N CYS A 304 15.59 17.69 10.53
CA CYS A 304 16.50 18.19 11.55
C CYS A 304 17.94 17.82 11.19
N ARG A 305 18.85 18.79 11.22
CA ARG A 305 20.28 18.53 11.25
C ARG A 305 20.64 17.90 12.60
N ALA A 306 21.33 16.76 12.57
CA ALA A 306 21.85 16.13 13.76
C ALA A 306 23.02 16.94 14.34
N ARG A 307 23.05 17.04 15.67
CA ARG A 307 24.17 17.61 16.44
C ARG A 307 25.40 16.73 16.38
N ASP A 308 25.20 15.42 16.38
CA ASP A 308 26.23 14.42 16.15
C ASP A 308 25.84 13.55 14.96
N PRO A 309 26.36 13.85 13.75
CA PRO A 309 26.13 13.04 12.55
C PRO A 309 26.64 11.60 12.67
N SER A 310 27.56 11.30 13.60
CA SER A 310 28.08 9.94 13.78
C SER A 310 27.03 8.96 14.29
N LEU A 311 25.91 9.46 14.83
CA LEU A 311 24.75 8.67 15.23
C LEU A 311 23.89 8.22 14.02
N LEU A 312 24.20 8.70 12.82
CA LEU A 312 23.43 8.40 11.60
C LEU A 312 24.24 7.50 10.67
N HIS A 313 23.67 6.34 10.31
CA HIS A 313 24.31 5.37 9.43
C HIS A 313 23.37 4.96 8.29
N ALA A 314 23.87 4.85 7.05
CA ALA A 314 23.05 4.43 5.90
C ALA A 314 22.54 2.99 6.00
N ASP A 315 23.19 2.17 6.82
CA ASP A 315 22.85 0.75 6.99
C ASP A 315 22.05 0.49 8.27
N GLN A 316 21.63 1.52 9.00
CA GLN A 316 20.68 1.38 10.10
C GLN A 316 19.24 1.31 9.58
N PRO A 317 18.31 0.72 10.35
CA PRO A 317 16.89 0.71 9.98
C PRO A 317 16.36 2.13 9.79
N ILE A 318 15.67 2.39 8.67
CA ILE A 318 15.12 3.71 8.38
C ILE A 318 14.02 4.15 9.37
N VAL A 319 13.22 3.21 9.87
CA VAL A 319 12.13 3.44 10.84
C VAL A 319 12.04 2.28 11.83
N GLN A 320 11.72 2.57 13.08
CA GLN A 320 11.55 1.59 14.15
C GLN A 320 10.42 1.89 15.14
N THR A 321 9.95 3.15 15.22
CA THR A 321 8.94 3.58 16.21
C THR A 321 7.86 4.44 15.60
N ILE A 322 6.68 4.39 16.22
CA ILE A 322 5.46 5.07 15.82
C ILE A 322 4.80 5.74 17.02
N LEU A 323 4.09 6.84 16.81
CA LEU A 323 3.05 7.37 17.68
C LEU A 323 1.73 7.42 16.90
N ARG A 324 0.68 6.77 17.41
CA ARG A 324 -0.69 6.90 16.91
C ARG A 324 -1.53 7.60 17.98
N TYR A 325 -2.28 8.63 17.62
CA TYR A 325 -3.08 9.36 18.60
C TYR A 325 -4.28 10.03 17.94
N THR A 326 -5.25 10.39 18.78
CA THR A 326 -6.48 11.05 18.35
C THR A 326 -6.31 12.56 18.50
N ALA A 327 -6.57 13.31 17.43
CA ALA A 327 -6.52 14.77 17.49
C ALA A 327 -7.54 15.29 18.52
N PRO A 328 -7.22 16.36 19.28
CA PRO A 328 -8.17 16.98 20.18
C PRO A 328 -9.49 17.33 19.47
N GLY A 329 -10.61 16.85 20.04
CA GLY A 329 -11.95 17.05 19.50
C GLY A 329 -12.28 16.23 18.24
N SER A 330 -11.47 15.23 17.88
CA SER A 330 -11.80 14.26 16.84
C SER A 330 -12.65 13.14 17.39
N ASP A 331 -13.63 12.67 16.60
CA ASP A 331 -14.38 11.44 16.85
C ASP A 331 -13.74 10.23 16.15
N GLN A 332 -12.66 10.44 15.38
CA GLN A 332 -11.93 9.41 14.67
C GLN A 332 -10.69 9.00 15.46
N ARG A 333 -10.76 7.86 16.17
CA ARG A 333 -9.65 7.34 16.96
C ARG A 333 -8.40 7.12 16.11
N ASN A 334 -7.23 7.54 16.61
CA ASN A 334 -5.94 7.41 15.90
C ASN A 334 -5.97 8.00 14.48
N ASP A 335 -6.65 9.14 14.29
CA ASP A 335 -6.68 9.85 13.01
C ASP A 335 -5.34 10.49 12.62
N LEU A 336 -4.41 10.60 13.57
CA LEU A 336 -3.07 11.14 13.37
C LEU A 336 -1.97 10.13 13.74
N GLN A 337 -0.87 10.21 13.01
CA GLN A 337 0.36 9.48 13.26
C GLN A 337 1.57 10.42 13.23
N ILE A 338 2.52 10.18 14.12
CA ILE A 338 3.87 10.76 14.05
C ILE A 338 4.88 9.62 14.01
N GLU A 339 5.83 9.69 13.09
CA GLU A 339 6.91 8.72 12.98
C GLU A 339 8.27 9.40 12.83
N ALA A 340 9.31 8.77 13.38
CA ALA A 340 10.69 9.22 13.21
C ALA A 340 11.38 8.46 12.08
N PHE A 341 12.27 9.12 11.36
CA PHE A 341 13.15 8.50 10.39
C PHE A 341 14.58 8.63 10.90
N SER A 342 15.31 7.51 10.94
CA SER A 342 16.71 7.47 11.37
C SER A 342 17.65 8.31 10.48
N PHE A 343 17.24 8.64 9.25
CA PHE A 343 17.91 9.63 8.40
C PHE A 343 16.91 10.20 7.39
N SER A 344 17.15 11.42 6.90
CA SER A 344 16.33 12.04 5.87
C SER A 344 16.58 11.37 4.52
N PRO A 345 15.55 10.85 3.83
CA PRO A 345 15.67 10.36 2.45
C PRO A 345 15.72 11.51 1.42
N ARG A 346 15.56 12.77 1.85
CA ARG A 346 15.53 13.96 0.99
C ARG A 346 16.82 14.79 1.13
N GLY A 347 17.45 15.08 -0.01
CA GLY A 347 18.59 16.00 -0.15
C GLY A 347 19.92 15.29 -0.41
N GLU A 348 20.79 15.91 -1.23
CA GLU A 348 22.16 15.43 -1.53
C GLU A 348 23.13 15.56 -0.35
N ALA A 349 22.69 16.12 0.78
CA ALA A 349 23.51 16.24 1.96
C ALA A 349 23.67 14.87 2.62
N ALA A 350 24.92 14.43 2.79
CA ALA A 350 25.36 13.25 3.54
C ALA A 350 24.53 13.01 4.81
N LEU A 351 24.49 11.75 5.30
CA LEU A 351 23.89 11.26 6.56
C LEU A 351 24.17 12.18 7.78
N ASN A 352 23.53 13.35 7.82
CA ASN A 352 23.73 14.39 8.81
C ASN A 352 22.40 14.96 9.29
N SER A 353 21.30 14.45 8.75
CA SER A 353 19.94 14.89 9.06
C SER A 353 19.03 13.69 9.26
N PHE A 354 18.13 13.81 10.21
CA PHE A 354 17.02 12.88 10.44
C PHE A 354 15.69 13.63 10.26
N ALA A 355 14.58 12.91 10.25
CA ALA A 355 13.27 13.53 10.06
C ALA A 355 12.24 12.99 11.06
N ILE A 356 11.19 13.78 11.30
CA ILE A 356 9.99 13.38 12.04
C ILE A 356 8.80 13.76 11.16
N ALA A 357 7.94 12.82 10.79
CA ALA A 357 6.79 13.10 9.93
C ALA A 357 5.48 13.17 10.71
N ALA A 358 4.70 14.21 10.42
CA ALA A 358 3.27 14.23 10.69
C ALA A 358 2.55 13.52 9.54
N VAL A 359 1.65 12.60 9.86
CA VAL A 359 0.88 11.81 8.90
C VAL A 359 -0.59 11.89 9.26
N LEU A 360 -1.43 12.17 8.27
CA LEU A 360 -2.88 12.09 8.40
C LEU A 360 -3.31 10.66 8.03
N GLU A 361 -3.79 9.91 9.02
CA GLU A 361 -4.23 8.53 8.83
C GLU A 361 -5.72 8.47 8.47
N GLN A 362 -6.53 9.40 8.96
CA GLN A 362 -7.92 9.55 8.51
C GLN A 362 -8.02 10.66 7.46
N SER A 363 -7.85 10.30 6.18
CA SER A 363 -8.06 11.23 5.06
C SER A 363 -9.49 11.21 4.55
N TYR A 364 -10.00 12.40 4.21
CA TYR A 364 -11.32 12.59 3.60
C TYR A 364 -11.24 12.97 2.12
N GLY A 365 -10.18 13.68 1.72
CA GLY A 365 -9.96 14.08 0.34
C GLY A 365 -9.70 12.87 -0.56
N THR A 366 -10.26 12.92 -1.77
CA THR A 366 -9.99 11.92 -2.81
C THR A 366 -9.47 12.60 -4.07
N GLY A 367 -8.48 11.97 -4.67
CA GLY A 367 -7.93 12.32 -5.95
C GLY A 367 -8.47 11.45 -7.09
N ARG A 368 -7.75 11.49 -8.20
CA ARG A 368 -8.04 10.66 -9.38
C ARG A 368 -6.78 10.13 -10.04
N LEU A 369 -6.98 9.07 -10.82
CA LEU A 369 -6.01 8.49 -11.72
C LEU A 369 -6.65 8.36 -13.11
N TYR A 370 -5.93 8.74 -14.16
CA TYR A 370 -6.40 8.64 -15.54
C TYR A 370 -5.26 8.42 -16.54
N LEU A 371 -5.58 8.00 -17.76
CA LEU A 371 -4.60 7.83 -18.83
C LEU A 371 -4.36 9.14 -19.59
N SER A 372 -3.10 9.40 -19.94
CA SER A 372 -2.72 10.45 -20.90
C SER A 372 -2.43 9.91 -22.31
N SER A 373 -2.33 8.58 -22.45
CA SER A 373 -2.03 7.86 -23.69
C SER A 373 -2.66 6.47 -23.65
N ALA A 374 -2.98 5.93 -24.83
CA ALA A 374 -3.38 4.53 -24.99
C ALA A 374 -2.18 3.56 -24.97
N ASP A 375 -0.94 4.07 -25.13
CA ASP A 375 0.28 3.27 -25.05
C ASP A 375 0.47 2.71 -23.64
N PRO A 376 0.51 1.38 -23.45
CA PRO A 376 0.68 0.76 -22.13
C PRO A 376 2.04 1.06 -21.48
N ASN A 377 3.02 1.56 -22.23
CA ASN A 377 4.33 1.96 -21.70
C ASN A 377 4.34 3.38 -21.14
N VAL A 378 3.27 4.16 -21.34
CA VAL A 378 3.12 5.49 -20.76
C VAL A 378 2.41 5.37 -19.41
N PRO A 379 3.04 5.81 -18.29
CA PRO A 379 2.40 5.80 -16.99
C PRO A 379 1.08 6.56 -16.93
N PRO A 380 0.13 6.15 -16.07
CA PRO A 380 -1.06 6.95 -15.81
C PRO A 380 -0.70 8.26 -15.09
N VAL A 381 -1.54 9.27 -15.25
CA VAL A 381 -1.48 10.50 -14.46
C VAL A 381 -2.11 10.25 -13.10
N VAL A 382 -1.40 10.58 -12.03
CA VAL A 382 -1.81 10.33 -10.64
C VAL A 382 -1.90 11.65 -9.88
N GLU A 383 -3.12 12.01 -9.48
CA GLU A 383 -3.43 13.25 -8.77
C GLU A 383 -4.18 12.95 -7.46
N PRO A 384 -3.51 12.66 -6.33
CA PRO A 384 -4.18 12.39 -5.06
C PRO A 384 -4.92 13.58 -4.46
N ARG A 385 -4.60 14.81 -4.87
CA ARG A 385 -5.24 16.06 -4.40
C ARG A 385 -5.17 16.27 -2.89
N PHE A 386 -4.01 15.98 -2.32
CA PHE A 386 -3.75 16.15 -0.90
C PHE A 386 -4.02 17.58 -0.45
N CYS A 387 -4.63 17.70 0.73
CA CYS A 387 -4.89 18.98 1.37
C CYS A 387 -5.82 19.90 0.55
N GLU A 388 -6.64 19.37 -0.36
CA GLU A 388 -7.74 20.13 -0.99
C GLU A 388 -9.02 20.12 -0.12
N ASP A 389 -9.22 19.10 0.73
CA ASP A 389 -10.29 19.07 1.74
C ASP A 389 -9.85 19.81 3.02
N ALA A 390 -10.66 20.77 3.46
CA ALA A 390 -10.34 21.61 4.62
C ALA A 390 -10.17 20.81 5.94
N ARG A 391 -10.83 19.65 6.07
CA ARG A 391 -10.68 18.76 7.23
C ARG A 391 -9.28 18.16 7.27
N ASP A 392 -8.78 17.71 6.12
CA ASP A 392 -7.44 17.14 5.98
C ASP A 392 -6.37 18.19 6.30
N VAL A 393 -6.52 19.41 5.77
CA VAL A 393 -5.60 20.54 6.05
C VAL A 393 -5.56 20.85 7.53
N SER A 394 -6.73 21.00 8.16
CA SER A 394 -6.83 21.36 9.58
C SER A 394 -6.18 20.30 10.47
N ARG A 395 -6.47 19.01 10.23
CA ARG A 395 -5.94 17.89 11.01
C ARG A 395 -4.43 17.72 10.81
N LEU A 396 -3.95 17.74 9.58
CA LEU A 396 -2.52 17.59 9.30
C LEU A 396 -1.71 18.81 9.80
N ALA A 397 -2.28 20.01 9.77
CA ALA A 397 -1.65 21.20 10.35
C ALA A 397 -1.51 21.09 11.87
N ALA A 398 -2.53 20.57 12.57
CA ALA A 398 -2.44 20.29 14.01
C ALA A 398 -1.33 19.26 14.30
N CYS A 399 -1.33 18.14 13.57
CA CYS A 399 -0.30 17.12 13.70
C CYS A 399 1.10 17.66 13.43
N PHE A 400 1.27 18.55 12.46
CA PHE A 400 2.55 19.17 12.17
C PHE A 400 3.06 20.05 13.32
N ARG A 401 2.17 20.74 14.06
CA ARG A 401 2.57 21.49 15.27
C ARG A 401 3.03 20.54 16.38
N ASP A 402 2.34 19.42 16.56
CA ASP A 402 2.74 18.40 17.53
C ASP A 402 4.11 17.82 17.15
N THR A 403 4.34 17.52 15.86
CA THR A 403 5.66 17.11 15.34
C THR A 403 6.75 18.17 15.57
N MET A 404 6.43 19.47 15.47
CA MET A 404 7.37 20.54 15.84
C MET A 404 7.70 20.52 17.33
N ALA A 405 6.73 20.23 18.21
CA ALA A 405 6.97 20.12 19.65
C ALA A 405 7.93 18.97 20.00
N PHE A 406 7.91 17.86 19.25
CA PHE A 406 8.91 16.79 19.37
C PHE A 406 10.34 17.31 19.21
N THR A 407 10.60 18.27 18.33
CA THR A 407 11.96 18.83 18.15
C THR A 407 12.46 19.61 19.37
N GLN A 408 11.55 20.01 20.26
CA GLN A 408 11.84 20.82 21.45
C GLN A 408 11.85 20.00 22.74
N ALA A 409 11.26 18.80 22.74
CA ALA A 409 11.31 17.88 23.87
C ALA A 409 12.76 17.50 24.20
N ARG A 410 13.12 17.43 25.48
CA ARG A 410 14.51 17.35 25.97
C ARG A 410 15.34 16.27 25.27
N ALA A 411 14.80 15.07 25.11
CA ALA A 411 15.52 13.95 24.49
C ALA A 411 15.88 14.23 23.02
N MET A 412 14.91 14.70 22.24
CA MET A 412 15.10 15.03 20.83
C MET A 412 15.89 16.33 20.63
N ALA A 413 15.62 17.36 21.44
CA ALA A 413 16.35 18.63 21.44
C ALA A 413 17.86 18.43 21.73
N GLY A 414 18.23 17.36 22.44
CA GLY A 414 19.63 16.92 22.61
C GLY A 414 20.31 16.52 21.30
N MET A 415 19.54 16.01 20.33
CA MET A 415 20.02 15.52 19.03
C MET A 415 19.90 16.57 17.92
N VAL A 416 18.98 17.54 18.05
CA VAL A 416 18.76 18.57 17.03
C VAL A 416 19.84 19.67 17.15
N ALA A 417 20.62 19.86 16.09
CA ALA A 417 21.44 21.08 15.92
C ALA A 417 20.61 22.23 15.35
N GLN A 418 19.78 21.93 14.35
CA GLN A 418 18.95 22.91 13.66
C GLN A 418 17.77 22.23 12.96
N VAL A 419 16.59 22.84 12.99
CA VAL A 419 15.49 22.49 12.08
C VAL A 419 15.78 23.11 10.70
N ILE A 420 15.94 22.27 9.68
CA ILE A 420 16.23 22.67 8.29
C ILE A 420 14.94 22.90 7.52
N PHE A 421 13.95 22.04 7.73
CA PHE A 421 12.63 22.16 7.13
C PHE A 421 11.57 21.97 8.23
N PRO A 422 10.57 22.85 8.34
CA PRO A 422 10.36 24.05 7.52
C PRO A 422 11.47 25.10 7.76
N ASP A 423 11.56 26.14 6.90
CA ASP A 423 12.52 27.23 7.14
C ASP A 423 12.24 27.84 8.52
N PRO A 424 13.22 27.86 9.45
CA PRO A 424 13.00 28.31 10.82
C PRO A 424 12.62 29.80 10.94
N ARG A 425 12.78 30.59 9.87
CA ARG A 425 12.37 32.00 9.83
C ARG A 425 10.90 32.20 9.46
N ARG A 426 10.23 31.14 9.00
CA ARG A 426 8.83 31.18 8.58
C ARG A 426 7.93 31.23 9.82
N SER A 427 6.84 31.99 9.77
CA SER A 427 5.80 31.87 10.79
C SER A 427 5.13 30.49 10.71
N LEU A 428 4.68 29.99 11.86
CA LEU A 428 3.97 28.72 11.98
C LEU A 428 2.51 28.94 12.40
N ASP A 429 1.93 30.05 11.93
CA ASP A 429 0.50 30.29 11.98
C ASP A 429 -0.26 29.38 11.00
N ASP A 430 -1.58 29.34 11.14
CA ASP A 430 -2.47 28.44 10.39
C ASP A 430 -2.33 28.61 8.88
N GLU A 431 -2.28 29.85 8.39
CA GLU A 431 -2.14 30.16 6.97
C GLU A 431 -0.78 29.68 6.43
N SER A 432 0.28 29.92 7.19
CA SER A 432 1.64 29.55 6.80
C SER A 432 1.85 28.05 6.78
N ILE A 433 1.26 27.31 7.71
CA ILE A 433 1.28 25.84 7.71
C ILE A 433 0.42 25.29 6.56
N ALA A 434 -0.76 25.85 6.30
CA ALA A 434 -1.58 25.43 5.17
C ALA A 434 -0.84 25.61 3.82
N ASP A 435 -0.14 26.73 3.61
CA ASP A 435 0.70 26.92 2.41
C ASP A 435 1.87 25.92 2.35
N LEU A 436 2.46 25.52 3.49
CA LEU A 436 3.46 24.44 3.50
C LEU A 436 2.84 23.11 3.05
N LEU A 437 1.67 22.77 3.57
CA LEU A 437 0.96 21.55 3.21
C LEU A 437 0.61 21.53 1.72
N HIS A 438 0.05 22.62 1.19
CA HIS A 438 -0.27 22.73 -0.24
C HIS A 438 0.96 22.65 -1.15
N ARG A 439 2.17 22.97 -0.67
CA ARG A 439 3.40 22.91 -1.48
C ARG A 439 4.19 21.61 -1.32
N PHE A 440 4.18 21.02 -0.12
CA PHE A 440 5.16 20.02 0.29
C PHE A 440 4.56 18.74 0.88
N ALA A 441 3.23 18.69 1.09
CA ALA A 441 2.59 17.43 1.46
C ALA A 441 2.95 16.35 0.43
N ALA A 442 3.25 15.18 0.94
CA ALA A 442 3.66 14.04 0.14
C ALA A 442 2.92 12.79 0.61
N SER A 443 2.96 11.76 -0.20
CA SER A 443 2.30 10.49 0.06
C SER A 443 3.07 9.69 1.10
N GLY A 444 2.34 8.99 1.98
CA GLY A 444 2.82 7.87 2.80
C GLY A 444 3.06 6.60 1.99
N TYR A 445 2.88 6.65 0.67
CA TYR A 445 2.96 5.60 -0.32
C TYR A 445 1.84 4.55 -0.23
N HIS A 446 0.62 4.97 0.12
CA HIS A 446 -0.54 4.11 0.37
C HIS A 446 -1.74 4.34 -0.59
N PRO A 447 -1.55 4.51 -1.91
CA PRO A 447 -2.66 4.74 -2.82
C PRO A 447 -3.62 3.56 -2.81
N CYS A 448 -4.91 3.84 -2.77
CA CYS A 448 -5.99 2.87 -2.74
C CYS A 448 -7.27 3.46 -3.38
N GLY A 449 -8.32 2.66 -3.48
CA GLY A 449 -9.67 3.12 -3.83
C GLY A 449 -9.94 3.44 -5.31
N THR A 450 -8.96 3.29 -6.19
CA THR A 450 -9.14 3.56 -7.63
C THR A 450 -10.09 2.61 -8.34
N LEU A 451 -10.47 1.49 -7.73
CA LEU A 451 -11.50 0.54 -8.19
C LEU A 451 -12.43 0.18 -7.02
N LYS A 452 -12.86 1.20 -6.27
CA LYS A 452 -13.65 1.12 -5.02
C LYS A 452 -14.71 0.00 -5.05
N MET A 453 -14.73 -0.80 -3.99
CA MET A 453 -15.81 -1.76 -3.74
C MET A 453 -17.07 -1.08 -3.19
N GLY A 454 -18.23 -1.60 -3.58
CA GLY A 454 -19.52 -1.16 -3.05
C GLY A 454 -20.69 -1.92 -3.68
N PRO A 455 -21.91 -1.74 -3.15
CA PRO A 455 -23.10 -2.29 -3.77
C PRO A 455 -23.31 -1.71 -5.18
N ALA A 456 -23.98 -2.44 -6.07
CA ALA A 456 -24.25 -1.98 -7.43
C ALA A 456 -25.09 -0.67 -7.49
N SER A 457 -25.73 -0.28 -6.38
CA SER A 457 -26.44 0.98 -6.24
C SER A 457 -25.53 2.18 -5.92
N ASP A 458 -24.28 1.97 -5.51
CA ASP A 458 -23.29 3.03 -5.34
C ASP A 458 -22.69 3.38 -6.71
N PRO A 459 -22.92 4.58 -7.26
CA PRO A 459 -22.38 4.98 -8.56
C PRO A 459 -20.84 5.10 -8.56
N GLY A 460 -20.20 5.17 -7.40
CA GLY A 460 -18.75 5.15 -7.25
C GLY A 460 -18.14 3.75 -7.15
N ALA A 461 -18.94 2.69 -7.09
CA ALA A 461 -18.46 1.32 -6.97
C ALA A 461 -18.08 0.72 -8.34
N VAL A 462 -16.90 0.11 -8.42
CA VAL A 462 -16.43 -0.61 -9.62
C VAL A 462 -16.54 -2.13 -9.44
N VAL A 463 -16.38 -2.59 -8.21
CA VAL A 463 -16.49 -4.01 -7.85
C VAL A 463 -17.48 -4.21 -6.71
N ASP A 464 -18.01 -5.42 -6.59
CA ASP A 464 -18.80 -5.81 -5.42
C ASP A 464 -17.91 -6.21 -4.23
N GLN A 465 -18.53 -6.55 -3.09
CA GLN A 465 -17.81 -6.96 -1.88
C GLN A 465 -16.98 -8.26 -2.04
N PHE A 466 -17.15 -9.02 -3.13
CA PHE A 466 -16.36 -10.21 -3.44
C PHE A 466 -15.25 -9.93 -4.47
N GLY A 467 -15.05 -8.64 -4.79
CA GLY A 467 -14.09 -8.16 -5.78
C GLY A 467 -14.54 -8.32 -7.23
N ARG A 468 -15.76 -8.81 -7.50
CA ARG A 468 -16.23 -9.04 -8.88
C ARG A 468 -16.56 -7.71 -9.53
N CYS A 469 -16.07 -7.49 -10.75
CA CYS A 469 -16.38 -6.27 -11.49
C CYS A 469 -17.87 -6.22 -11.85
N HIS A 470 -18.54 -5.11 -11.55
CA HIS A 470 -19.96 -4.93 -11.88
C HIS A 470 -20.20 -4.90 -13.40
N ALA A 471 -19.26 -4.33 -14.16
CA ALA A 471 -19.43 -4.06 -15.58
C ALA A 471 -18.92 -5.16 -16.51
N VAL A 472 -18.07 -6.07 -16.00
CA VAL A 472 -17.37 -7.09 -16.80
C VAL A 472 -17.43 -8.44 -16.11
N GLU A 473 -18.03 -9.41 -16.80
CA GLU A 473 -18.07 -10.79 -16.32
C GLU A 473 -16.70 -11.47 -16.42
N GLY A 474 -16.43 -12.43 -15.54
CA GLY A 474 -15.16 -13.17 -15.54
C GLY A 474 -13.96 -12.34 -15.07
N LEU A 475 -14.20 -11.20 -14.42
CA LEU A 475 -13.19 -10.31 -13.88
C LEU A 475 -13.40 -10.08 -12.37
N VAL A 476 -12.33 -10.27 -11.61
CA VAL A 476 -12.22 -9.95 -10.18
C VAL A 476 -11.07 -8.98 -9.98
N VAL A 477 -11.15 -8.10 -8.99
CA VAL A 477 -10.06 -7.24 -8.52
C VAL A 477 -9.81 -7.56 -7.06
N ALA A 478 -8.54 -7.79 -6.71
CA ALA A 478 -8.15 -8.22 -5.37
C ALA A 478 -6.83 -7.54 -4.95
N ASP A 479 -6.82 -6.22 -4.92
CA ASP A 479 -5.69 -5.43 -4.44
C ASP A 479 -6.18 -4.13 -3.76
N ALA A 480 -5.24 -3.27 -3.35
CA ALA A 480 -5.54 -2.02 -2.66
C ALA A 480 -6.49 -1.07 -3.41
N SER A 481 -6.66 -1.22 -4.73
CA SER A 481 -7.60 -0.42 -5.51
C SER A 481 -9.05 -0.56 -5.04
N ILE A 482 -9.42 -1.69 -4.40
CA ILE A 482 -10.82 -1.92 -4.01
C ILE A 482 -11.20 -1.25 -2.69
N MET A 483 -10.23 -0.79 -1.89
CA MET A 483 -10.50 -0.19 -0.56
C MET A 483 -11.37 1.07 -0.70
N PRO A 484 -12.57 1.15 -0.08
CA PRO A 484 -13.44 2.34 -0.19
C PRO A 484 -12.81 3.62 0.35
N SER A 485 -12.03 3.46 1.43
CA SER A 485 -11.19 4.48 2.04
C SER A 485 -9.88 3.83 2.45
N VAL A 486 -8.81 4.62 2.53
CA VAL A 486 -7.56 4.14 3.12
C VAL A 486 -7.79 3.80 4.60
N PRO A 487 -7.36 2.63 5.10
CA PRO A 487 -7.39 2.34 6.54
C PRO A 487 -6.33 3.19 7.24
N ARG A 488 -6.51 3.51 8.53
CA ARG A 488 -5.55 4.27 9.37
C ARG A 488 -4.28 3.48 9.70
N ALA A 489 -3.63 2.92 8.67
CA ALA A 489 -2.35 2.24 8.70
C ALA A 489 -1.74 2.09 7.30
N ASN A 490 -0.46 1.69 7.25
CA ASN A 490 0.17 1.27 6.00
C ASN A 490 -0.64 0.16 5.30
N THR A 491 -0.82 0.26 3.98
CA THR A 491 -1.75 -0.61 3.24
C THR A 491 -1.21 -2.00 2.91
N ASN A 492 0.02 -2.35 3.29
CA ASN A 492 0.62 -3.65 2.94
C ASN A 492 -0.13 -4.82 3.57
N LEU A 493 -0.33 -4.84 4.89
CA LEU A 493 -1.05 -5.95 5.54
C LEU A 493 -2.51 -6.02 5.07
N THR A 494 -3.16 -4.88 4.89
CA THR A 494 -4.53 -4.84 4.35
C THR A 494 -4.60 -5.40 2.93
N SER A 495 -3.60 -5.15 2.08
CA SER A 495 -3.52 -5.74 0.74
C SER A 495 -3.33 -7.26 0.78
N ILE A 496 -2.49 -7.77 1.70
CA ILE A 496 -2.30 -9.21 1.93
C ILE A 496 -3.61 -9.83 2.45
N MET A 497 -4.31 -9.15 3.36
CA MET A 497 -5.61 -9.55 3.89
C MET A 497 -6.68 -9.64 2.78
N ILE A 498 -6.74 -8.66 1.87
CA ILE A 498 -7.60 -8.72 0.68
C ILE A 498 -7.29 -9.99 -0.14
N GLY A 499 -6.00 -10.27 -0.37
CA GLY A 499 -5.56 -11.48 -1.07
C GLY A 499 -5.95 -12.78 -0.34
N GLU A 500 -5.85 -12.81 0.99
CA GLU A 500 -6.31 -13.93 1.83
C GLU A 500 -7.81 -14.14 1.69
N MET A 501 -8.61 -13.07 1.78
CA MET A 501 -10.07 -13.15 1.72
C MET A 501 -10.54 -13.63 0.35
N VAL A 502 -10.11 -12.97 -0.73
CA VAL A 502 -10.52 -13.33 -2.09
C VAL A 502 -9.95 -14.69 -2.50
N GLY A 503 -8.70 -14.98 -2.16
CA GLY A 503 -8.09 -16.28 -2.40
C GLY A 503 -8.83 -17.42 -1.72
N GLU A 504 -9.23 -17.24 -0.45
CA GLU A 504 -10.03 -18.21 0.28
C GLU A 504 -11.44 -18.36 -0.30
N TRP A 505 -12.10 -17.28 -0.72
CA TRP A 505 -13.40 -17.38 -1.37
C TRP A 505 -13.32 -18.07 -2.73
N LEU A 506 -12.27 -17.85 -3.52
CA LEU A 506 -12.05 -18.60 -4.75
C LEU A 506 -11.96 -20.11 -4.45
N ARG A 507 -11.26 -20.48 -3.38
CA ARG A 507 -11.07 -21.87 -2.97
C ARG A 507 -12.36 -22.49 -2.42
N ALA A 508 -13.04 -21.82 -1.51
CA ALA A 508 -14.19 -22.35 -0.76
C ALA A 508 -15.55 -22.06 -1.39
N ARG A 509 -15.65 -21.07 -2.30
CA ARG A 509 -16.89 -20.63 -2.96
C ARG A 509 -16.69 -20.50 -4.49
N PRO A 510 -16.16 -21.51 -5.21
CA PRO A 510 -15.81 -21.39 -6.63
C PRO A 510 -16.99 -20.99 -7.53
N GLY A 511 -18.20 -21.46 -7.21
CA GLY A 511 -19.42 -21.09 -7.94
C GLY A 511 -19.75 -19.58 -7.92
N THR A 512 -19.33 -18.84 -6.90
CA THR A 512 -19.47 -17.37 -6.84
C THR A 512 -18.67 -16.66 -7.93
N TYR A 513 -17.62 -17.33 -8.43
CA TYR A 513 -16.67 -16.84 -9.43
C TYR A 513 -16.81 -17.54 -10.80
N GLY A 514 -17.78 -18.44 -10.95
CA GLY A 514 -17.97 -19.22 -12.19
C GLY A 514 -16.82 -20.20 -12.46
N LEU A 515 -16.20 -20.74 -11.40
CA LEU A 515 -15.15 -21.75 -11.47
C LEU A 515 -15.68 -23.17 -11.32
#